data_AF-A0A1M3IB96-F1
#
_entry.id   AF-A0A1M3IB96-F1
#
_cell.length_a   1.000
_cell.length_b   1.000
_cell.length_c   1.000
_cell.angle_alpha   90.00
_cell.angle_beta   90.00
_cell.angle_gamma   90.00
#
_symmetry.space_group_name_H-M   'P 1'
#
loop_
_entity.id
_entity.type
_entity.pdbx_description
1 polymer ?
#
loop_
_entity_poly.entity_id
_entity_poly.type
_entity_poly.pdbx_seq_one_letter_code
_entity_poly.pdbx_strand_id
1 'polypeptide(L)'
;MSLHALLQYIRYRLKAKTRHGIHSPFVYAFIEQGLMKMKGDVVAGTTSYFSGWTVSEFDINSFDEIESAISIAGERTVFIIKNIHNTSQATMNWDALKTNNKVVIDIDLYSTGLFFFNKDIKEKQSFVLKYPYK
;
A
#
# COMPACT_ATOMS: atom_id res chain seq x y z
N MET A 1 -17.61 -1.78 13.12
CA MET A 1 -16.93 -0.77 12.27
C MET A 1 -17.43 0.60 12.68
N SER A 2 -16.54 1.59 12.81
CA SER A 2 -16.94 2.98 13.08
C SER A 2 -17.69 3.56 11.87
N LEU A 3 -18.48 4.63 12.08
CA LEU A 3 -19.14 5.36 10.99
C LEU A 3 -18.10 5.85 9.97
N HIS A 4 -16.96 6.34 10.45
CA HIS A 4 -15.83 6.72 9.61
C HIS A 4 -15.35 5.57 8.74
N ALA A 5 -15.05 4.40 9.32
CA ALA A 5 -14.59 3.23 8.58
C ALA A 5 -15.63 2.78 7.52
N LEU A 6 -16.92 2.82 7.84
CA LEU A 6 -17.97 2.50 6.88
C LEU A 6 -17.99 3.48 5.69
N LEU A 7 -17.96 4.79 5.97
CA LEU A 7 -17.94 5.82 4.93
C LEU A 7 -16.67 5.76 4.09
N GLN A 8 -15.52 5.52 4.72
CA GLN A 8 -14.25 5.31 4.02
C GLN A 8 -14.30 4.06 3.15
N TYR A 9 -14.91 2.98 3.62
CA TYR A 9 -15.07 1.78 2.80
C TYR A 9 -15.91 2.05 1.56
N ILE A 10 -17.02 2.79 1.69
CA ILE A 10 -17.85 3.18 0.53
C ILE A 10 -17.02 4.03 -0.44
N ARG A 11 -16.32 5.05 0.04
CA ARG A 11 -15.44 5.92 -0.78
C ARG A 11 -14.35 5.12 -1.49
N TYR A 12 -13.68 4.22 -0.77
CA TYR A 12 -12.70 3.30 -1.31
C TYR A 12 -13.31 2.45 -2.42
N ARG A 13 -14.47 1.83 -2.20
CA ARG A 13 -15.13 0.94 -3.16
C ARG A 13 -15.53 1.64 -4.46
N LEU A 14 -15.81 2.95 -4.42
CA LEU A 14 -16.10 3.75 -5.61
C LEU A 14 -14.83 4.12 -6.41
N LYS A 15 -13.68 4.26 -5.74
CA LYS A 15 -12.39 4.60 -6.37
C LYS A 15 -11.57 3.38 -6.82
N ALA A 16 -11.77 2.25 -6.14
CA ALA A 16 -10.92 1.08 -6.27
C ALA A 16 -11.00 0.44 -7.66
N LYS A 17 -9.84 0.33 -8.32
CA LYS A 17 -9.69 -0.32 -9.62
C LYS A 17 -9.52 -1.82 -9.45
N THR A 18 -10.03 -2.58 -10.41
CA THR A 18 -9.73 -4.02 -10.53
C THR A 18 -8.39 -4.22 -11.23
N ARG A 19 -7.83 -5.44 -11.17
CA ARG A 19 -6.59 -5.79 -11.86
C ARG A 19 -6.57 -5.40 -13.36
N HIS A 20 -7.71 -5.53 -14.04
CA HIS A 20 -7.85 -5.20 -15.47
C HIS A 20 -7.95 -3.70 -15.76
N GLY A 21 -8.18 -2.87 -14.73
CA GLY A 21 -8.15 -1.41 -14.84
C GLY A 21 -6.80 -0.80 -14.48
N ILE A 22 -5.79 -1.62 -14.19
CA ILE A 22 -4.43 -1.18 -13.85
C ILE A 22 -3.58 -1.23 -15.12
N HIS A 23 -3.01 -0.09 -15.48
CA HIS A 23 -2.13 0.04 -16.65
C HIS A 23 -0.64 0.01 -16.27
N SER A 24 -0.30 -0.29 -15.01
CA SER A 24 1.09 -0.48 -14.56
C SER A 24 1.46 -1.98 -14.62
N PRO A 25 2.36 -2.40 -15.52
CA PRO A 25 2.78 -3.80 -15.62
C PRO A 25 3.39 -4.32 -14.32
N PHE A 26 4.12 -3.47 -13.60
CA PHE A 26 4.67 -3.77 -12.29
C PHE A 26 3.58 -4.13 -11.27
N VAL A 27 2.57 -3.26 -11.12
CA VAL A 27 1.49 -3.47 -10.15
C VAL A 27 0.62 -4.66 -10.53
N TYR A 28 0.34 -4.85 -11.83
CA TYR A 28 -0.39 -6.02 -12.32
C TYR A 28 0.33 -7.33 -11.98
N ALA A 29 1.64 -7.41 -12.27
CA ALA A 29 2.44 -8.59 -11.98
C ALA A 29 2.48 -8.91 -10.47
N PHE A 30 2.64 -7.87 -9.63
CA PHE A 30 2.61 -8.05 -8.18
C PHE A 30 1.26 -8.55 -7.66
N ILE A 31 0.14 -8.06 -8.20
CA ILE A 31 -1.19 -8.54 -7.82
C ILE A 31 -1.35 -10.03 -8.13
N GLU A 32 -1.03 -10.43 -9.36
CA GLU A 32 -1.22 -11.81 -9.82
C GLU A 32 -0.27 -12.78 -9.09
N GLN A 33 1.01 -12.45 -9.05
CA GLN A 33 2.06 -13.37 -8.60
C GLN A 33 2.37 -13.28 -7.10
N GLY A 34 2.08 -12.15 -6.47
CA GLY A 34 2.24 -11.94 -5.02
C GLY A 34 0.92 -12.12 -4.29
N LEU A 35 0.00 -11.17 -4.46
CA LEU A 35 -1.22 -11.10 -3.65
C LEU A 35 -2.20 -12.25 -3.92
N MET A 36 -2.50 -12.54 -5.19
CA MET A 36 -3.47 -13.59 -5.56
C MET A 36 -2.91 -14.99 -5.32
N LYS A 37 -1.63 -15.22 -5.64
CA LYS A 37 -0.94 -16.49 -5.38
C LYS A 37 -0.97 -16.89 -3.90
N MET A 38 -0.82 -15.91 -3.00
CA MET A 38 -0.90 -16.11 -1.55
C MET A 38 -2.32 -15.94 -0.98
N LYS A 39 -3.36 -16.16 -1.80
CA LYS A 39 -4.78 -16.13 -1.39
C LYS A 39 -5.20 -14.84 -0.67
N GLY A 40 -4.56 -13.71 -0.97
CA GLY A 40 -4.84 -12.45 -0.30
C GLY A 40 -4.24 -12.35 1.11
N ASP A 41 -3.15 -13.05 1.41
CA ASP A 41 -2.27 -12.63 2.49
C ASP A 41 -1.30 -11.57 1.95
N VAL A 42 -1.52 -10.30 2.33
CA VAL A 42 -0.67 -9.18 1.87
C VAL A 42 0.76 -9.36 2.34
N VAL A 43 0.98 -9.84 3.56
CA VAL A 43 2.33 -9.97 4.14
C VAL A 43 3.06 -11.10 3.45
N ALA A 44 2.48 -12.31 3.46
CA ALA A 44 3.09 -13.46 2.82
C ALA A 44 3.28 -13.24 1.30
N GLY A 45 2.30 -12.62 0.64
CA GLY A 45 2.37 -12.25 -0.78
C GLY A 45 3.49 -11.28 -1.09
N THR A 46 3.65 -10.23 -0.28
CA THR A 46 4.72 -9.24 -0.45
C THR A 46 6.09 -9.85 -0.17
N THR A 47 6.25 -10.54 0.97
CA THR A 47 7.52 -11.16 1.37
C THR A 47 7.97 -12.24 0.40
N SER A 48 7.04 -13.06 -0.10
CA SER A 48 7.39 -14.10 -1.08
C SER A 48 7.71 -13.54 -2.45
N TYR A 49 6.97 -12.53 -2.93
CA TYR A 49 7.20 -11.96 -4.27
C TYR A 49 8.49 -11.12 -4.31
N PHE A 50 8.75 -10.34 -3.27
CA PHE A 50 9.96 -9.52 -3.13
C PHE A 50 11.04 -10.25 -2.30
N SER A 51 11.27 -11.53 -2.58
CA SER A 51 12.32 -12.29 -1.91
C SER A 51 13.69 -11.61 -2.07
N GLY A 52 14.41 -11.42 -0.96
CA GLY A 52 15.68 -10.69 -0.94
C GLY A 52 15.55 -9.16 -1.01
N TRP A 53 14.37 -8.61 -0.75
CA TRP A 53 14.14 -7.19 -0.46
C TRP A 53 13.89 -7.02 1.04
N THR A 54 14.08 -5.80 1.53
CA THR A 54 13.63 -5.44 2.89
C THR A 54 12.12 -5.23 2.86
N VAL A 55 11.38 -6.04 3.62
CA VAL A 55 9.94 -5.86 3.82
C VAL A 55 9.70 -5.53 5.29
N SER A 56 9.11 -4.37 5.55
CA SER A 56 8.84 -3.89 6.92
C SER A 56 7.36 -3.64 7.10
N GLU A 57 6.82 -4.11 8.23
CA GLU A 57 5.43 -3.89 8.60
C GLU A 57 5.31 -2.78 9.64
N PHE A 58 4.31 -1.93 9.47
CA PHE A 58 4.00 -0.85 10.40
C PHE A 58 2.50 -0.80 10.67
N ASP A 59 2.12 -0.27 11.83
CA ASP A 59 0.78 0.24 12.06
C ASP A 59 0.75 1.75 11.74
N ILE A 60 -0.29 2.23 11.07
CA ILE A 60 -0.41 3.64 10.66
C ILE A 60 -0.38 4.65 11.83
N ASN A 61 -0.63 4.18 13.06
CA ASN A 61 -0.55 5.03 14.25
C ASN A 61 0.91 5.29 14.69
N SER A 62 1.90 4.53 14.20
CA SER A 62 3.33 4.78 14.39
C SER A 62 3.88 5.78 13.36
N PHE A 63 3.23 6.94 13.20
CA PHE A 63 3.54 7.89 12.11
C PHE A 63 5.00 8.34 12.08
N ASP A 64 5.55 8.80 13.21
CA ASP A 64 6.92 9.34 13.28
C ASP A 64 7.98 8.27 12.98
N GLU A 65 7.71 7.02 13.39
CA GLU A 65 8.55 5.88 13.09
C GLU A 65 8.55 5.59 11.58
N ILE A 66 7.38 5.62 10.94
CA ILE A 66 7.26 5.41 9.50
C ILE A 66 7.98 6.52 8.73
N GLU A 67 7.79 7.79 9.08
CA GLU A 67 8.51 8.89 8.43
C GLU A 67 10.02 8.75 8.55
N SER A 68 10.50 8.41 9.74
CA SER A 68 11.93 8.16 9.99
C SER A 68 12.42 7.00 9.12
N ALA A 69 11.67 5.90 9.03
CA ALA A 69 12.01 4.75 8.21
C ALA A 69 11.99 5.09 6.71
N ILE A 70 11.05 5.90 6.23
CA ILE A 70 11.01 6.38 4.84
C ILE A 70 12.31 7.11 4.51
N SER A 71 12.80 7.99 5.41
CA SER A 71 14.01 8.80 5.17
C SER A 71 15.26 7.96 4.84
N ILE A 72 15.34 6.74 5.38
CA ILE A 72 16.47 5.81 5.17
C ILE A 72 16.16 4.63 4.24
N ALA A 73 14.91 4.43 3.83
CA ALA A 73 14.50 3.32 2.96
C ALA A 73 15.34 3.24 1.66
N GLY A 74 15.76 2.03 1.27
CA GLY A 74 16.50 1.79 0.04
C GLY A 74 15.57 1.45 -1.14
N GLU A 75 16.13 1.33 -2.34
CA GLU A 75 15.37 1.04 -3.57
C GLU A 75 14.69 -0.34 -3.55
N ARG A 76 15.27 -1.29 -2.82
CA ARG A 76 14.76 -2.66 -2.61
C ARG A 76 14.07 -2.78 -1.25
N THR A 77 13.19 -1.83 -0.97
CA THR A 77 12.41 -1.78 0.28
C THR A 77 10.93 -1.64 -0.03
N VAL A 78 10.11 -2.39 0.70
CA VAL A 78 8.64 -2.30 0.65
C VAL A 78 8.12 -2.14 2.07
N PHE A 79 7.28 -1.13 2.29
CA PHE A 79 6.57 -1.00 3.56
C PHE A 79 5.14 -1.50 3.41
N ILE A 80 4.68 -2.26 4.40
CA ILE A 80 3.30 -2.69 4.55
C ILE A 80 2.73 -1.93 5.75
N ILE A 81 1.74 -1.08 5.52
CA ILE A 81 1.18 -0.22 6.57
C ILE A 81 -0.24 -0.67 6.84
N LYS A 82 -0.54 -1.13 8.05
CA LYS A 82 -1.86 -1.62 8.44
C LYS A 82 -2.76 -0.48 8.92
N ASN A 83 -4.07 -0.73 8.87
CA ASN A 83 -5.11 0.09 9.49
C ASN A 83 -5.29 1.51 8.91
N ILE A 84 -4.82 1.77 7.69
CA ILE A 84 -4.75 3.11 7.04
C ILE A 84 -6.07 3.89 6.96
N HIS A 85 -7.23 3.24 7.13
CA HIS A 85 -8.55 3.88 7.14
C HIS A 85 -9.42 3.57 8.36
N ASN A 86 -8.87 2.91 9.39
CA ASN A 86 -9.68 2.44 10.53
C ASN A 86 -10.24 3.61 11.38
N THR A 87 -9.49 4.71 11.45
CA THR A 87 -9.89 5.95 12.14
C THR A 87 -9.69 7.16 11.23
N SER A 88 -10.28 8.30 11.61
CA SER A 88 -10.06 9.58 10.91
C SER A 88 -8.58 9.96 10.95
N GLN A 89 -7.92 9.78 12.10
CA GLN A 89 -6.49 10.03 12.25
C GLN A 89 -5.65 9.12 11.34
N ALA A 90 -5.95 7.82 11.28
CA ALA A 90 -5.27 6.90 10.39
C ALA A 90 -5.37 7.33 8.92
N THR A 91 -6.54 7.82 8.51
CA THR A 91 -6.74 8.33 7.14
C THR A 91 -5.90 9.58 6.88
N MET A 92 -5.86 10.51 7.83
CA MET A 92 -5.03 11.71 7.73
C MET A 92 -3.53 11.36 7.67
N ASN A 93 -3.08 10.43 8.51
CA ASN A 93 -1.71 9.92 8.50
C ASN A 93 -1.35 9.28 7.15
N TRP A 94 -2.23 8.44 6.60
CA TRP A 94 -2.02 7.82 5.30
C TRP A 94 -1.91 8.84 4.17
N ASP A 95 -2.81 9.82 4.16
CA ASP A 95 -2.79 10.90 3.17
C ASP A 95 -1.52 11.76 3.29
N ALA A 96 -1.05 12.04 4.51
CA ALA A 96 0.19 12.77 4.74
C ALA A 96 1.44 11.98 4.29
N LEU A 97 1.58 10.71 4.70
CA LEU A 97 2.73 9.87 4.33
C LEU A 97 2.87 9.71 2.81
N LYS A 98 1.74 9.61 2.10
CA LYS A 98 1.76 9.56 0.63
C LYS A 98 2.38 10.79 -0.02
N THR A 99 2.39 11.96 0.63
CA THR A 99 3.00 13.16 0.02
C THR A 99 4.53 13.15 0.05
N ASN A 100 5.14 12.23 0.80
CA ASN A 100 6.59 12.09 0.85
C ASN A 100 7.16 11.79 -0.54
N ASN A 101 8.20 12.53 -0.95
CA ASN A 101 8.77 12.47 -2.30
C ASN A 101 9.55 11.18 -2.57
N LYS A 102 9.97 10.46 -1.53
CA LYS A 102 10.70 9.21 -1.64
C LYS A 102 9.78 8.01 -1.91
N VAL A 103 8.50 8.13 -1.54
CA VAL A 103 7.46 7.16 -1.91
C VAL A 103 7.12 7.38 -3.39
N VAL A 104 7.57 6.45 -4.25
CA VAL A 104 7.33 6.51 -5.69
C VAL A 104 6.07 5.77 -6.11
N ILE A 105 5.71 4.70 -5.41
CA ILE A 105 4.43 4.02 -5.59
C ILE A 105 3.77 3.85 -4.23
N ASP A 106 2.51 4.25 -4.16
CA ASP A 106 1.60 3.88 -3.07
C ASP A 106 0.45 3.02 -3.60
N ILE A 107 0.14 1.94 -2.87
CA ILE A 107 -0.99 1.07 -3.15
C ILE A 107 -1.89 1.02 -1.94
N ASP A 108 -3.16 1.36 -2.12
CA ASP A 108 -4.22 1.36 -1.12
C ASP A 108 -5.14 0.16 -1.34
N LEU A 109 -5.09 -0.79 -0.40
CA LEU A 109 -5.95 -1.98 -0.32
C LEU A 109 -7.06 -1.82 0.73
N TYR A 110 -7.45 -0.57 1.05
CA TYR A 110 -8.37 -0.16 2.10
C TYR A 110 -7.87 -0.36 3.55
N SER A 111 -7.62 -1.60 3.97
CA SER A 111 -7.13 -1.88 5.33
C SER A 111 -5.61 -1.89 5.41
N THR A 112 -4.93 -1.89 4.27
CA THR A 112 -3.48 -1.99 4.17
C THR A 112 -2.98 -1.13 3.02
N GLY A 113 -1.97 -0.31 3.32
CA GLY A 113 -1.20 0.44 2.35
C GLY A 113 0.13 -0.25 2.05
N LEU A 114 0.65 -0.04 0.85
CA LEU A 114 2.01 -0.43 0.50
C LEU A 114 2.78 0.78 -0.03
N PHE A 115 4.03 0.94 0.38
CA PHE A 115 4.96 1.92 -0.20
C PHE A 115 6.15 1.24 -0.85
N PHE A 116 6.54 1.77 -2.01
CA PHE A 116 7.74 1.40 -2.74
C PHE A 116 8.63 2.63 -2.94
N PHE A 117 9.95 2.41 -2.93
CA PHE A 117 10.97 3.47 -2.95
C PHE A 117 11.97 3.33 -4.11
N ASN A 118 11.61 2.54 -5.14
CA ASN A 118 12.51 2.27 -6.27
C ASN A 118 12.73 3.51 -7.15
N LYS A 119 13.97 4.01 -7.19
CA LYS A 119 14.35 5.22 -7.94
C LYS A 119 14.19 5.11 -9.47
N ASP A 120 14.09 3.89 -10.01
CA ASP A 120 13.94 3.68 -11.46
C ASP A 120 12.55 4.11 -11.95
N ILE A 121 11.59 4.29 -11.03
CA ILE A 121 10.27 4.81 -11.30
C ILE A 121 10.34 6.35 -11.30
N LYS A 122 10.28 6.92 -12.50
CA LYS A 122 10.45 8.37 -12.73
C LYS A 122 9.27 9.23 -12.28
N GLU A 123 8.07 8.64 -12.20
CA GLU A 123 6.83 9.35 -11.89
C GLU A 123 6.14 8.68 -10.72
N LYS A 124 5.65 9.48 -9.77
CA LYS A 124 4.87 9.00 -8.64
C LYS A 124 3.55 8.41 -9.12
N GLN A 125 3.20 7.22 -8.64
CA GLN A 125 1.95 6.54 -9.01
C GLN A 125 1.19 6.09 -7.76
N SER A 126 -0.10 6.46 -7.69
CA SER A 126 -0.99 6.08 -6.60
C SER A 126 -2.09 5.16 -7.11
N PHE A 127 -2.25 4.00 -6.46
CA PHE A 127 -3.23 2.99 -6.85
C PHE A 127 -4.18 2.69 -5.71
N VAL A 128 -5.48 2.85 -5.94
CA VAL A 128 -6.51 2.29 -5.05
C VAL A 128 -7.03 1.02 -5.69
N LEU A 129 -6.82 -0.13 -5.05
CA LEU A 129 -7.09 -1.43 -5.65
C LEU A 129 -8.19 -2.17 -4.93
N LYS A 130 -9.09 -2.78 -5.69
CA LYS A 130 -10.20 -3.56 -5.15
C LYS A 130 -9.68 -4.85 -4.55
N TYR A 131 -9.86 -5.01 -3.25
CA TYR A 131 -9.27 -6.08 -2.44
C TYR A 131 -10.23 -6.56 -1.34
N PRO A 132 -10.21 -7.87 -0.95
CA PRO A 132 -9.50 -8.96 -1.61
C PRO A 132 -10.05 -9.22 -3.02
N TYR A 133 -9.19 -9.72 -3.90
CA TYR A 133 -9.61 -10.14 -5.24
C TYR A 133 -10.50 -11.38 -5.10
N LYS A 134 -11.73 -11.28 -5.61
CA LYS A 134 -12.64 -12.43 -5.78
C LYS A 134 -12.47 -13.02 -7.16
#